data_AF-A0A923JVT9-F1
#
_entry.id   AF-A0A923JVT9-F1
#
_cell.length_a   1.000
_cell.length_b   1.000
_cell.length_c   1.000
_cell.angle_alpha   90.00
_cell.angle_beta   90.00
_cell.angle_gamma   90.00
#
_symmetry.space_group_name_H-M   'P 1'
#
loop_
_entity.id
_entity.type
_entity.pdbx_description
1 polymer ?
#
loop_
_entity_poly.entity_id
_entity_poly.type
_entity_poly.pdbx_seq_one_letter_code
_entity_poly.pdbx_strand_id
1 'polypeptide(L)'
;MSLIKDIQTLEPGSEVLLFELDGSDFGADILRFHGHAIPHTPQELATAGANADQLTAKSIWWQGNEYGAWPMQIEGIEANSDGTAVRPTLSVGNVKGRITALCLAFDDLLEFKLTMRHTMARYLDASNFPDGNLEADPSEEAIEVWYIDQKVSENGTTVAWELASPGDVGGETIGRQMTQLCHWAMTAGYRGPNCGYTGPYFDLDGNPTDNPAKDQCNGCLDSGCVVRWGQGNQLPFGGFPAVSLIARS
;
A
#
# COMPACT_ATOMS: atom_id res chain seq x y z
N MET A 1 7.52 -8.51 -17.06
CA MET A 1 7.54 -7.08 -16.74
C MET A 1 8.21 -6.34 -17.88
N SER A 2 7.53 -6.37 -19.04
CA SER A 2 7.87 -5.51 -20.17
C SER A 2 7.62 -4.05 -19.82
N LEU A 3 6.68 -3.73 -18.93
CA LEU A 3 6.34 -2.38 -18.51
C LEU A 3 7.56 -1.57 -18.03
N ILE A 4 8.36 -2.12 -17.10
CA ILE A 4 9.55 -1.43 -16.57
C ILE A 4 10.56 -1.15 -17.69
N LYS A 5 10.71 -2.09 -18.63
CA LYS A 5 11.62 -1.94 -19.77
C LYS A 5 11.10 -0.87 -20.74
N ASP A 6 9.80 -0.83 -20.98
CA ASP A 6 9.17 0.09 -21.92
C ASP A 6 9.16 1.52 -21.38
N ILE A 7 8.91 1.71 -20.08
CA ILE A 7 9.02 3.03 -19.41
C ILE A 7 10.42 3.62 -19.56
N GLN A 8 11.45 2.78 -19.58
CA GLN A 8 12.86 3.19 -19.72
C GLN A 8 13.28 3.49 -21.16
N THR A 9 12.39 3.35 -22.14
CA THR A 9 12.69 3.73 -23.53
C THR A 9 12.62 5.25 -23.72
N LEU A 10 13.19 5.75 -24.82
CA LEU A 10 13.12 7.18 -25.16
C LEU A 10 11.69 7.64 -25.51
N GLU A 11 10.87 6.71 -26.01
CA GLU A 11 9.48 6.95 -26.40
C GLU A 11 8.59 5.85 -25.77
N PRO A 12 8.36 5.92 -24.45
CA PRO A 12 7.58 4.91 -23.72
C PRO A 12 6.11 4.86 -24.16
N GLY A 13 5.65 5.83 -24.95
CA GLY A 13 4.28 5.94 -25.43
C GLY A 13 3.38 6.66 -24.43
N SER A 14 2.07 6.41 -24.50
CA SER A 14 1.08 7.06 -23.65
C SER A 14 0.90 6.30 -22.34
N GLU A 15 1.25 6.93 -21.23
CA GLU A 15 0.96 6.43 -19.88
C GLU A 15 -0.53 6.62 -19.55
N VAL A 16 -1.09 5.62 -18.89
CA VAL A 16 -2.48 5.61 -18.45
C VAL A 16 -2.52 5.34 -16.95
N LEU A 17 -2.93 6.37 -16.22
CA LEU A 17 -3.23 6.31 -14.80
C LEU A 17 -4.73 6.08 -14.56
N LEU A 18 -5.07 5.04 -13.80
CA LEU A 18 -6.42 4.66 -13.39
C LEU A 18 -6.52 4.61 -11.87
N PHE A 19 -7.70 4.92 -11.33
CA PHE A 19 -7.94 4.98 -9.89
C PHE A 19 -9.12 4.11 -9.49
N GLU A 20 -8.96 3.39 -8.39
CA GLU A 20 -10.02 2.65 -7.71
C GLU A 20 -10.11 3.13 -6.27
N LEU A 21 -11.25 3.68 -5.86
CA LEU A 21 -11.52 4.02 -4.48
C LEU A 21 -12.43 2.95 -3.89
N ASP A 22 -11.90 2.19 -2.93
CA ASP A 22 -12.55 1.08 -2.26
C ASP A 22 -12.94 1.48 -0.84
N GLY A 23 -14.25 1.47 -0.57
CA GLY A 23 -14.84 1.70 0.74
C GLY A 23 -15.70 0.51 1.20
N SER A 24 -15.43 -0.69 0.70
CA SER A 24 -16.21 -1.89 1.01
C SER A 24 -16.23 -2.23 2.50
N ASP A 25 -15.15 -1.93 3.23
CA ASP A 25 -15.06 -2.06 4.69
C ASP A 25 -16.08 -1.17 5.43
N PHE A 26 -16.51 -0.06 4.79
CA PHE A 26 -17.50 0.89 5.30
C PHE A 26 -18.89 0.71 4.66
N GLY A 27 -19.08 -0.36 3.88
CA GLY A 27 -20.34 -0.66 3.19
C GLY A 27 -20.59 0.19 1.94
N ALA A 28 -19.56 0.86 1.40
CA ALA A 28 -19.61 1.56 0.12
C ALA A 28 -19.22 0.65 -1.05
N ASP A 29 -19.68 1.00 -2.25
CA ASP A 29 -19.23 0.36 -3.48
C ASP A 29 -17.82 0.84 -3.90
N ILE A 30 -17.17 0.06 -4.77
CA ILE A 30 -15.88 0.45 -5.37
C ILE A 30 -16.14 1.45 -6.52
N LEU A 31 -15.56 2.64 -6.41
CA LEU A 31 -15.61 3.67 -7.44
C LEU A 31 -14.38 3.59 -8.34
N ARG A 32 -14.58 3.56 -9.66
CA ARG A 32 -13.50 3.48 -10.66
C ARG A 32 -13.51 4.69 -11.57
N PHE A 33 -12.38 5.40 -11.65
CA PHE A 33 -12.30 6.65 -12.41
C PHE A 33 -10.90 6.93 -12.97
N HIS A 34 -10.82 7.88 -13.92
CA HIS A 34 -9.57 8.40 -14.46
C HIS A 34 -9.64 9.90 -14.74
N GLY A 35 -8.47 10.56 -14.72
CA GLY A 35 -8.32 11.99 -15.00
C GLY A 35 -7.99 12.36 -16.45
N HIS A 36 -7.84 11.39 -17.35
CA HIS A 36 -7.44 11.65 -18.75
C HIS A 36 -8.46 12.44 -19.56
N ALA A 37 -7.99 13.51 -20.22
CA ALA A 37 -8.77 14.29 -21.18
C ALA A 37 -8.66 13.66 -22.58
N ILE A 38 -9.46 12.63 -22.85
CA ILE A 38 -9.48 11.94 -24.15
C ILE A 38 -10.33 12.74 -25.15
N PRO A 39 -9.75 13.26 -26.26
CA PRO A 39 -10.52 14.01 -27.24
C PRO A 39 -11.46 13.11 -28.05
N HIS A 40 -12.62 13.66 -28.42
CA HIS A 40 -13.50 13.04 -29.39
C HIS A 40 -12.92 13.16 -30.81
N THR A 41 -13.13 12.13 -31.61
CA THR A 41 -12.69 12.11 -33.00
C THR A 41 -13.50 13.12 -33.84
N PRO A 42 -12.96 13.62 -34.96
CA PRO A 42 -13.68 14.53 -35.85
C PRO A 42 -15.01 13.95 -36.36
N GLN A 43 -15.10 12.62 -36.51
CA GLN A 43 -16.31 11.92 -36.96
C GLN A 43 -17.39 11.90 -35.87
N GLU A 44 -17.02 11.66 -34.61
CA GLU A 44 -17.94 11.75 -33.46
C GLU A 44 -18.46 13.18 -33.29
N LEU A 45 -17.59 14.18 -33.42
CA LEU A 45 -17.96 15.60 -33.37
C LEU A 45 -18.89 15.99 -34.53
N ALA A 46 -18.60 15.52 -35.75
CA ALA A 46 -19.46 15.76 -36.91
C ALA A 46 -20.84 15.10 -36.77
N THR A 47 -20.91 13.94 -36.13
CA THR A 47 -22.18 13.23 -35.85
C THR A 47 -22.98 13.93 -34.75
N ALA A 48 -22.31 14.44 -33.73
CA ALA A 48 -22.95 15.19 -32.64
C ALA A 48 -23.51 16.55 -33.12
N GLY A 49 -22.89 17.17 -34.13
CA GLY A 49 -23.37 18.40 -34.74
C GLY A 49 -23.55 19.52 -33.72
N ALA A 50 -24.77 20.06 -33.59
CA ALA A 50 -25.10 21.11 -32.62
C ALA A 50 -25.06 20.65 -31.15
N ASN A 51 -25.00 19.34 -30.88
CA ASN A 51 -24.94 18.77 -29.54
C ASN A 51 -23.52 18.33 -29.14
N ALA A 52 -22.48 18.82 -29.83
CA ALA A 52 -21.09 18.49 -29.50
C ALA A 52 -20.73 18.79 -28.04
N ASP A 53 -21.33 19.83 -27.44
CA ASP A 53 -21.13 20.22 -26.04
C ASP A 53 -21.77 19.24 -25.02
N GLN A 54 -22.61 18.30 -25.48
CA GLN A 54 -23.27 17.30 -24.63
C GLN A 54 -22.58 15.94 -24.69
N LEU A 55 -21.48 15.81 -25.43
CA LEU A 55 -20.73 14.57 -25.51
C LEU A 55 -20.17 14.20 -24.13
N THR A 56 -20.44 12.97 -23.70
CA THR A 56 -19.88 12.41 -22.47
C THR A 56 -18.41 12.11 -22.69
N ALA A 57 -17.58 12.47 -21.71
CA ALA A 57 -16.17 12.08 -21.71
C ALA A 57 -16.02 10.55 -21.85
N LYS A 58 -14.99 10.12 -22.58
CA LYS A 58 -14.76 8.69 -22.86
C LYS A 58 -14.26 7.98 -21.61
N SER A 59 -14.85 6.83 -21.32
CA SER A 59 -14.36 5.88 -20.31
C SER A 59 -13.18 5.07 -20.84
N ILE A 60 -12.38 4.53 -19.92
CA ILE A 60 -11.32 3.56 -20.21
C ILE A 60 -11.73 2.20 -19.64
N TRP A 61 -11.54 1.13 -20.41
CA TRP A 61 -11.75 -0.25 -19.98
C TRP A 61 -10.43 -0.90 -19.60
N TRP A 62 -10.35 -1.47 -18.40
CA TRP A 62 -9.16 -2.16 -17.93
C TRP A 62 -9.54 -3.37 -17.09
N GLN A 63 -8.96 -4.54 -17.41
CA GLN A 63 -9.24 -5.81 -16.73
C GLN A 63 -10.75 -6.14 -16.69
N GLY A 64 -11.48 -5.76 -17.74
CA GLY A 64 -12.93 -5.95 -17.84
C GLY A 64 -13.79 -4.96 -17.05
N ASN A 65 -13.19 -3.97 -16.38
CA ASN A 65 -13.91 -2.95 -15.62
C ASN A 65 -13.91 -1.61 -16.35
N GLU A 66 -15.02 -0.87 -16.25
CA GLU A 66 -15.13 0.49 -16.77
C GLU A 66 -14.60 1.49 -15.74
N TYR A 67 -13.70 2.37 -16.19
CA TYR A 67 -13.22 3.54 -15.48
C TYR A 67 -13.82 4.77 -16.13
N GLY A 68 -14.65 5.50 -15.38
CA GLY A 68 -15.29 6.71 -15.89
C GLY A 68 -14.36 7.93 -15.83
N ALA A 69 -14.50 8.84 -16.78
CA ALA A 69 -13.78 10.11 -16.73
C ALA A 69 -14.32 10.98 -15.59
N TRP A 70 -13.42 11.41 -14.70
CA TRP A 70 -13.76 12.32 -13.61
C TRP A 70 -12.67 13.37 -13.41
N PRO A 71 -13.01 14.67 -13.28
CA PRO A 71 -12.03 15.72 -13.06
C PRO A 71 -11.31 15.50 -11.73
N MET A 72 -10.01 15.24 -11.79
CA MET A 72 -9.19 15.02 -10.61
C MET A 72 -7.74 15.43 -10.89
N GLN A 73 -7.01 15.69 -9.80
CA GLN A 73 -5.61 16.03 -9.81
C GLN A 73 -4.96 15.45 -8.55
N ILE A 74 -3.76 14.90 -8.69
CA ILE A 74 -2.97 14.43 -7.55
C ILE A 74 -1.61 15.12 -7.61
N GLU A 75 -1.18 15.66 -6.47
CA GLU A 75 0.08 16.39 -6.33
C GLU A 75 0.87 15.87 -5.14
N GLY A 76 2.21 15.95 -5.21
CA GLY A 76 3.08 15.58 -4.10
C GLY A 76 3.28 14.07 -3.92
N ILE A 77 3.05 13.25 -4.97
CA ILE A 77 3.51 11.87 -4.97
C ILE A 77 5.03 11.89 -5.19
N GLU A 78 5.77 11.50 -4.17
CA GLU A 78 7.22 11.44 -4.20
C GLU A 78 7.70 10.20 -3.45
N ALA A 79 8.84 9.66 -3.88
CA ALA A 79 9.58 8.65 -3.12
C ALA A 79 10.85 9.32 -2.56
N ASN A 80 10.86 9.60 -1.26
CA ASN A 80 12.01 10.14 -0.56
C ASN A 80 12.77 9.04 0.21
N SER A 81 14.07 9.24 0.44
CA SER A 81 14.90 8.33 1.25
C SER A 81 15.16 8.86 2.66
N ASP A 82 14.59 10.02 2.99
CA ASP A 82 14.88 10.78 4.21
C ASP A 82 14.00 10.34 5.40
N GLY A 83 13.13 9.36 5.20
CA GLY A 83 12.34 8.72 6.25
C GLY A 83 11.09 9.48 6.69
N THR A 84 10.77 10.62 6.09
CA THR A 84 9.50 11.34 6.32
C THR A 84 8.40 10.78 5.42
N ALA A 85 7.29 10.36 6.00
CA ALA A 85 6.13 9.92 5.24
C ALA A 85 5.66 11.01 4.27
N VAL A 86 5.52 10.64 3.00
CA VAL A 86 5.02 11.54 1.96
C VAL A 86 3.50 11.57 2.06
N ARG A 87 2.95 12.79 1.99
CA ARG A 87 1.52 13.08 2.14
C ARG A 87 0.98 13.79 0.90
N PRO A 88 0.69 13.04 -0.18
CA PRO A 88 0.18 13.62 -1.41
C PRO A 88 -1.21 14.23 -1.20
N THR A 89 -1.56 15.22 -2.01
CA THR A 89 -2.90 15.82 -2.02
C THR A 89 -3.67 15.35 -3.24
N LEU A 90 -4.83 14.73 -3.01
CA LEU A 90 -5.80 14.37 -4.03
C LEU A 90 -6.89 15.45 -4.09
N SER A 91 -7.06 16.10 -5.23
CA SER A 91 -8.14 17.06 -5.51
C SER A 91 -9.11 16.50 -6.54
N VAL A 92 -10.41 16.50 -6.24
CA VAL A 92 -11.46 15.93 -7.09
C VAL A 92 -12.56 16.96 -7.33
N GLY A 93 -13.01 17.09 -8.57
CA GLY A 93 -14.09 18.00 -8.94
C GLY A 93 -15.42 17.59 -8.33
N ASN A 94 -16.08 18.52 -7.65
CA ASN A 94 -17.36 18.36 -6.98
C ASN A 94 -18.55 18.56 -7.94
N VAL A 95 -18.58 17.79 -9.03
CA VAL A 95 -19.60 17.94 -10.08
C VAL A 95 -20.99 17.66 -9.50
N LYS A 96 -21.85 18.69 -9.50
CA LYS A 96 -23.22 18.66 -8.96
C LYS A 96 -23.29 18.28 -7.46
N GLY A 97 -22.26 18.56 -6.67
CA GLY A 97 -22.26 18.28 -5.22
C GLY A 97 -22.16 16.80 -4.86
N ARG A 98 -21.85 15.92 -5.82
CA ARG A 98 -21.79 14.47 -5.61
C ARG A 98 -20.72 14.08 -4.59
N ILE A 99 -19.57 14.73 -4.62
CA ILE A 99 -18.46 14.42 -3.75
C ILE A 99 -18.76 14.86 -2.31
N THR A 100 -19.30 16.07 -2.12
CA THR A 100 -19.79 16.52 -0.81
C THR A 100 -20.83 15.56 -0.23
N ALA A 101 -21.75 15.04 -1.05
CA ALA A 101 -22.73 14.06 -0.59
C ALA A 101 -22.09 12.74 -0.13
N LEU A 102 -21.04 12.27 -0.82
CA LEU A 102 -20.27 11.10 -0.40
C LEU A 102 -19.52 11.35 0.91
N CYS A 103 -18.88 12.51 1.04
CA CYS A 103 -18.24 12.92 2.28
C CYS A 103 -19.22 12.91 3.47
N LEU A 104 -20.43 13.44 3.29
CA LEU A 104 -21.45 13.44 4.34
C LEU A 104 -21.97 12.03 4.68
N ALA A 105 -21.96 11.11 3.72
CA ALA A 105 -22.45 9.74 3.91
C ALA A 105 -21.42 8.82 4.57
N PHE A 106 -20.13 9.04 4.32
CA PHE A 106 -19.03 8.14 4.69
C PHE A 106 -17.91 8.85 5.47
N ASP A 107 -18.28 9.82 6.32
CA ASP A 107 -17.38 10.55 7.21
C ASP A 107 -16.11 11.07 6.50
N ASP A 108 -16.32 11.92 5.49
CA ASP A 108 -15.29 12.49 4.64
C ASP A 108 -14.44 11.47 3.83
N LEU A 109 -14.93 10.23 3.70
CA LEU A 109 -14.24 9.10 3.04
C LEU A 109 -12.95 8.69 3.74
N LEU A 110 -12.87 8.93 5.05
CA LEU A 110 -11.72 8.58 5.89
C LEU A 110 -11.38 7.09 5.79
N GLU A 111 -10.09 6.76 5.70
CA GLU A 111 -9.55 5.40 5.57
C GLU A 111 -9.98 4.64 4.29
N PHE A 112 -10.66 5.30 3.34
CA PHE A 112 -10.95 4.66 2.05
C PHE A 112 -9.65 4.38 1.31
N LYS A 113 -9.57 3.18 0.73
CA LYS A 113 -8.38 2.72 0.02
C LYS A 113 -8.41 3.21 -1.42
N LEU A 114 -7.44 4.05 -1.77
CA LEU A 114 -7.19 4.49 -3.13
C LEU A 114 -6.11 3.62 -3.77
N THR A 115 -6.48 2.83 -4.77
CA THR A 115 -5.54 2.05 -5.58
C THR A 115 -5.30 2.78 -6.90
N MET A 116 -4.05 3.16 -7.14
CA MET A 116 -3.58 3.77 -8.37
C MET A 116 -2.95 2.70 -9.24
N ARG A 117 -3.43 2.58 -10.47
CA ARG A 117 -2.91 1.63 -11.46
C ARG A 117 -2.24 2.42 -12.58
N HIS A 118 -0.94 2.22 -12.72
CA HIS A 118 -0.14 2.74 -13.82
C HIS A 118 0.01 1.66 -14.87
N THR A 119 -0.44 1.95 -16.09
CA THR A 119 -0.22 1.09 -17.25
C THR A 119 0.07 1.96 -18.47
N MET A 120 0.24 1.35 -19.64
CA MET A 120 0.37 2.05 -20.92
C MET A 120 -0.86 1.83 -21.78
N ALA A 121 -1.18 2.80 -22.63
CA ALA A 121 -2.32 2.72 -23.55
C ALA A 121 -2.28 1.46 -24.44
N ARG A 122 -1.08 0.98 -24.80
CA ARG A 122 -0.89 -0.23 -25.61
C ARG A 122 -1.33 -1.52 -24.92
N TYR A 123 -1.34 -1.55 -23.59
CA TYR A 123 -1.72 -2.74 -22.82
C TYR A 123 -3.22 -2.79 -22.53
N LEU A 124 -3.94 -1.70 -22.77
CA LEU A 124 -5.37 -1.57 -22.47
C LEU A 124 -6.23 -2.63 -23.17
N ASP A 125 -7.39 -2.93 -22.58
CA ASP A 125 -8.33 -3.90 -23.13
C ASP A 125 -8.75 -3.54 -24.56
N ALA A 126 -9.05 -4.57 -25.37
CA ALA A 126 -9.52 -4.41 -26.75
C ALA A 126 -10.78 -3.54 -26.86
N SER A 127 -11.61 -3.48 -25.81
CA SER A 127 -12.83 -2.66 -25.75
C SER A 127 -12.59 -1.15 -25.92
N ASN A 128 -11.36 -0.68 -25.71
CA ASN A 128 -11.00 0.73 -25.90
C ASN A 128 -10.79 1.11 -27.36
N PHE A 129 -10.58 0.13 -28.25
CA PHE A 129 -10.16 0.35 -29.62
C PHE A 129 -11.19 -0.22 -30.60
N PRO A 130 -11.63 0.55 -31.61
CA PRO A 130 -12.59 0.07 -32.61
C PRO A 130 -12.14 -1.20 -33.35
N ASP A 131 -10.84 -1.35 -33.59
CA ASP A 131 -10.22 -2.49 -34.27
C ASP A 131 -9.73 -3.58 -33.27
N GLY A 132 -10.02 -3.41 -31.98
CA GLY A 132 -9.49 -4.24 -30.90
C GLY A 132 -8.02 -3.95 -30.56
N ASN A 133 -7.45 -4.75 -29.67
CA ASN A 133 -6.05 -4.64 -29.27
C ASN A 133 -5.40 -6.02 -29.13
N LEU A 134 -4.35 -6.27 -29.91
CA LEU A 134 -3.56 -7.51 -29.88
C LEU A 134 -2.44 -7.47 -28.83
N GLU A 135 -2.06 -6.27 -28.40
CA GLU A 135 -1.03 -6.03 -27.38
C GLU A 135 -1.63 -5.90 -25.97
N ALA A 136 -2.94 -6.16 -25.82
CA ALA A 136 -3.61 -6.10 -24.54
C ALA A 136 -3.00 -7.12 -23.57
N ASP A 137 -2.49 -6.63 -22.44
CA ASP A 137 -1.91 -7.47 -21.39
C ASP A 137 -2.33 -6.94 -20.00
N PRO A 138 -3.27 -7.60 -19.32
CA PRO A 138 -3.76 -7.16 -18.02
C PRO A 138 -2.71 -7.30 -16.90
N SER A 139 -1.60 -8.01 -17.14
CA SER A 139 -0.54 -8.23 -16.14
C SER A 139 0.52 -7.14 -16.11
N GLU A 140 0.59 -6.30 -17.14
CA GLU A 140 1.56 -5.22 -17.25
C GLU A 140 0.99 -3.93 -16.64
N GLU A 141 1.00 -3.90 -15.30
CA GLU A 141 0.67 -2.73 -14.48
C GLU A 141 1.65 -2.54 -13.32
N ALA A 142 1.79 -1.30 -12.87
CA ALA A 142 2.36 -0.97 -11.57
C ALA A 142 1.25 -0.43 -10.67
N ILE A 143 1.12 -1.00 -9.48
CA ILE A 143 0.07 -0.64 -8.52
C ILE A 143 0.69 0.13 -7.37
N GLU A 144 0.09 1.25 -7.04
CA GLU A 144 0.39 2.03 -5.85
C GLU A 144 -0.89 2.15 -5.00
N VAL A 145 -0.75 2.05 -3.68
CA VAL A 145 -1.88 2.06 -2.75
C VAL A 145 -1.70 3.20 -1.77
N TRP A 146 -2.74 3.99 -1.63
CA TRP A 146 -2.87 5.11 -0.70
C TRP A 146 -4.17 4.98 0.08
N TYR A 147 -4.26 5.67 1.20
CA TYR A 147 -5.52 5.81 1.94
C TYR A 147 -5.85 7.28 2.12
N ILE A 148 -7.14 7.61 2.14
CA ILE A 148 -7.62 8.95 2.48
C ILE A 148 -7.43 9.17 3.99
N ASP A 149 -6.67 10.21 4.38
CA ASP A 149 -6.35 10.48 5.79
C ASP A 149 -7.12 11.68 6.35
N GLN A 150 -7.16 12.80 5.62
CA GLN A 150 -7.92 13.97 6.07
C GLN A 150 -8.39 14.84 4.92
N LYS A 151 -9.58 15.43 5.07
CA LYS A 151 -10.08 16.44 4.13
C LYS A 151 -9.37 17.78 4.39
N VAL A 152 -8.62 18.25 3.41
CA VAL A 152 -7.83 19.50 3.49
C VAL A 152 -8.67 20.71 3.12
N SER A 153 -9.49 20.59 2.09
CA SER A 153 -10.36 21.68 1.66
C SER A 153 -11.61 21.20 0.94
N GLU A 154 -12.68 21.98 1.05
CA GLU A 154 -13.92 21.73 0.35
C GLU A 154 -14.49 23.06 -0.15
N ASN A 155 -14.83 23.10 -1.43
CA ASN A 155 -15.57 24.20 -2.04
C ASN A 155 -16.64 23.67 -3.00
N GLY A 156 -17.45 24.57 -3.56
CA GLY A 156 -18.56 24.20 -4.44
C GLY A 156 -18.14 23.54 -5.77
N THR A 157 -16.84 23.53 -6.09
CA THR A 157 -16.31 23.01 -7.36
C THR A 157 -15.32 21.86 -7.18
N THR A 158 -14.69 21.71 -6.02
CA THR A 158 -13.58 20.79 -5.75
C THR A 158 -13.56 20.41 -4.27
N VAL A 159 -13.24 19.16 -3.99
CA VAL A 159 -12.91 18.64 -2.65
C VAL A 159 -11.50 18.07 -2.70
N ALA A 160 -10.69 18.35 -1.68
CA ALA A 160 -9.32 17.88 -1.61
C ALA A 160 -9.02 17.15 -0.29
N TRP A 161 -8.25 16.08 -0.39
CA TRP A 161 -7.80 15.26 0.72
C TRP A 161 -6.30 15.09 0.71
N GLU A 162 -5.75 14.91 1.91
CA GLU A 162 -4.41 14.39 2.11
C GLU A 162 -4.48 12.86 2.12
N LEU A 163 -3.53 12.25 1.41
CA LEU A 163 -3.35 10.82 1.35
C LEU A 163 -2.23 10.39 2.29
N ALA A 164 -2.36 9.19 2.84
CA ALA A 164 -1.34 8.55 3.63
C ALA A 164 -0.95 7.19 3.05
N SER A 165 0.33 6.86 3.18
CA SER A 165 0.84 5.55 2.77
C SER A 165 0.33 4.45 3.71
N PRO A 166 0.25 3.19 3.28
CA PRO A 166 -0.20 2.08 4.14
C PRO A 166 0.59 1.93 5.44
N GLY A 167 1.84 2.41 5.49
CA GLY A 167 2.69 2.36 6.68
C GLY A 167 2.52 3.53 7.65
N ASP A 168 1.77 4.57 7.28
CA ASP A 168 1.53 5.78 8.11
C ASP A 168 0.08 5.87 8.61
N VAL A 169 -0.84 5.14 7.96
CA VAL A 169 -2.26 5.09 8.33
C VAL A 169 -2.44 4.30 9.63
N GLY A 170 -3.18 4.86 10.58
CA GLY A 170 -3.54 4.17 11.83
C GLY A 170 -2.50 4.22 12.95
N GLY A 171 -1.40 4.98 12.79
CA GLY A 171 -0.37 5.12 13.84
C GLY A 171 0.36 3.81 14.17
N GLU A 172 0.30 2.83 13.29
CA GLU A 172 0.97 1.55 13.46
C GLU A 172 2.48 1.70 13.25
N THR A 173 3.27 1.17 14.18
CA THR A 173 4.73 1.20 14.10
C THR A 173 5.25 -0.16 13.66
N ILE A 174 5.69 -0.28 12.40
CA ILE A 174 6.45 -1.44 11.96
C ILE A 174 7.89 -1.28 12.44
N GLY A 175 8.14 -1.69 13.68
CA GLY A 175 9.47 -1.66 14.28
C GLY A 175 9.74 -2.91 15.10
N ARG A 176 10.97 -3.44 15.03
CA ARG A 176 11.40 -4.46 15.99
C ARG A 176 11.50 -3.80 17.35
N GLN A 177 10.58 -4.15 18.26
CA GLN A 177 10.65 -3.74 19.66
C GLN A 177 11.99 -4.18 20.26
N MET A 178 12.82 -3.23 20.67
CA MET A 178 14.07 -3.51 21.39
C MET A 178 13.71 -3.96 22.81
N THR A 179 13.66 -5.27 23.03
CA THR A 179 13.33 -5.86 24.32
C THR A 179 14.55 -6.52 24.97
N GLN A 180 14.48 -6.70 26.28
CA GLN A 180 15.46 -7.44 27.08
C GLN A 180 15.45 -8.95 26.80
N LEU A 181 14.40 -9.45 26.14
CA LEU A 181 14.20 -10.87 25.88
C LEU A 181 14.75 -11.26 24.50
N CYS A 182 15.23 -12.49 24.39
CA CYS A 182 15.69 -13.07 23.15
C CYS A 182 14.53 -13.18 22.16
N HIS A 183 14.62 -12.46 21.05
CA HIS A 183 13.61 -12.53 19.98
C HIS A 183 13.37 -13.96 19.51
N TRP A 184 14.40 -14.81 19.42
CA TRP A 184 14.25 -16.21 18.99
C TRP A 184 13.37 -17.03 19.94
N ALA A 185 13.43 -16.78 21.25
CA ALA A 185 12.55 -17.47 22.19
C ALA A 185 11.10 -16.97 22.04
N MET A 186 10.93 -15.65 21.89
CA MET A 186 9.61 -15.01 21.79
C MET A 186 8.85 -15.33 20.49
N THR A 187 9.56 -15.65 19.40
CA THR A 187 8.96 -15.98 18.10
C THR A 187 8.95 -17.48 17.80
N ALA A 188 9.08 -18.33 18.82
CA ALA A 188 9.16 -19.79 18.70
C ALA A 188 10.31 -20.28 17.79
N GLY A 189 11.35 -19.47 17.63
CA GLY A 189 12.59 -19.79 16.91
C GLY A 189 13.68 -20.41 17.80
N TYR A 190 13.36 -20.83 19.03
CA TYR A 190 14.28 -21.58 19.88
C TYR A 190 14.67 -22.92 19.22
N ARG A 191 15.98 -23.24 19.18
CA ARG A 191 16.58 -24.32 18.37
C ARG A 191 16.42 -24.19 16.84
N GLY A 192 15.82 -23.10 16.36
CA GLY A 192 15.73 -22.78 14.94
C GLY A 192 17.05 -22.25 14.36
N PRO A 193 17.11 -21.96 13.05
CA PRO A 193 18.33 -21.58 12.34
C PRO A 193 19.07 -20.38 12.93
N ASN A 194 18.33 -19.42 13.49
CA ASN A 194 18.89 -18.18 14.05
C ASN A 194 19.35 -18.35 15.50
N CYS A 195 18.73 -19.26 16.26
CA CYS A 195 19.16 -19.58 17.62
C CYS A 195 20.33 -20.58 17.60
N GLY A 196 20.29 -21.59 16.72
CA GLY A 196 21.36 -22.55 16.49
C GLY A 196 21.61 -23.56 17.61
N TYR A 197 20.81 -23.55 18.68
CA TYR A 197 21.06 -24.39 19.84
C TYR A 197 20.68 -25.85 19.60
N THR A 198 21.67 -26.75 19.63
CA THR A 198 21.51 -28.20 19.39
C THR A 198 21.92 -29.05 20.60
N GLY A 199 22.21 -28.43 21.75
CA GLY A 199 22.67 -29.10 22.96
C GLY A 199 21.56 -29.78 23.79
N PRO A 200 21.88 -30.18 25.04
CA PRO A 200 20.97 -30.83 25.99
C PRO A 200 19.67 -30.06 26.24
N TYR A 201 18.66 -30.70 26.83
CA TYR A 201 17.38 -30.05 27.11
C TYR A 201 17.42 -29.29 28.43
N PHE A 202 16.72 -28.15 28.48
CA PHE A 202 16.59 -27.30 29.65
C PHE A 202 15.14 -26.85 29.81
N ASP A 203 14.63 -26.88 31.03
CA ASP A 203 13.30 -26.35 31.33
C ASP A 203 13.23 -24.82 31.23
N LEU A 204 12.02 -24.26 31.42
CA LEU A 204 11.77 -22.83 31.32
C LEU A 204 12.60 -22.02 32.33
N ASP A 205 12.93 -22.60 33.48
CA ASP A 205 13.71 -21.94 34.52
C ASP A 205 15.24 -22.07 34.27
N GLY A 206 15.65 -22.82 33.24
CA GLY A 206 17.05 -23.00 32.88
C GLY A 206 17.72 -24.17 33.59
N ASN A 207 16.96 -25.10 34.17
CA ASN A 207 17.51 -26.33 34.76
C ASN A 207 17.60 -27.45 33.71
N PRO A 208 18.62 -28.32 33.77
CA PRO A 208 18.75 -29.44 32.85
C PRO A 208 17.58 -30.42 33.03
N THR A 209 17.05 -30.91 31.91
CA THR A 209 15.99 -31.91 31.90
C THR A 209 16.28 -32.99 30.87
N ASP A 210 15.83 -34.22 31.11
CA ASP A 210 15.89 -35.31 30.12
C ASP A 210 14.58 -35.45 29.34
N ASN A 211 13.56 -34.64 29.68
CA ASN A 211 12.25 -34.71 29.04
C ASN A 211 12.13 -33.67 27.92
N PRO A 212 12.06 -34.08 26.63
CA PRO A 212 11.97 -33.16 25.50
C PRO A 212 10.72 -32.28 25.53
N ALA A 213 9.62 -32.74 26.13
CA ALA A 213 8.36 -31.97 26.20
C ALA A 213 8.46 -30.76 27.15
N LYS A 214 9.45 -30.74 28.04
CA LYS A 214 9.70 -29.63 28.97
C LYS A 214 10.77 -28.67 28.48
N ASP A 215 11.38 -28.94 27.32
CA ASP A 215 12.46 -28.12 26.78
C ASP A 215 11.93 -26.79 26.25
N GLN A 216 12.12 -25.72 27.02
CA GLN A 216 11.61 -24.39 26.69
C GLN A 216 12.61 -23.31 27.10
N CYS A 217 12.79 -22.30 26.26
CA CYS A 217 13.65 -21.16 26.54
C CYS A 217 12.79 -19.98 27.02
N ASN A 218 13.09 -19.44 28.20
CA ASN A 218 12.42 -18.25 28.73
C ASN A 218 12.85 -16.93 28.04
N GLY A 219 13.85 -16.98 27.17
CA GLY A 219 14.36 -15.81 26.44
C GLY A 219 15.24 -14.88 27.25
N CYS A 220 15.54 -15.16 28.52
CA CYS A 220 16.46 -14.36 29.31
C CYS A 220 17.93 -14.64 28.93
N LEU A 221 18.80 -13.65 29.08
CA LEU A 221 20.22 -13.84 28.75
C LEU A 221 20.90 -14.83 29.71
N ASP A 222 20.65 -14.69 31.01
CA ASP A 222 21.28 -15.42 32.11
C ASP A 222 20.74 -16.86 32.28
N SER A 223 19.43 -17.02 32.34
CA SER A 223 18.74 -18.29 32.55
C SER A 223 18.34 -18.98 31.23
N GLY A 224 18.46 -18.28 30.10
CA GLY A 224 18.16 -18.81 28.77
C GLY A 224 19.42 -19.17 27.98
N CYS A 225 20.13 -18.14 27.51
CA CYS A 225 21.28 -18.33 26.62
C CYS A 225 22.57 -18.76 27.34
N VAL A 226 22.88 -18.18 28.49
CA VAL A 226 24.13 -18.49 29.24
C VAL A 226 24.13 -19.94 29.73
N VAL A 227 23.02 -20.48 30.25
CA VAL A 227 22.97 -21.89 30.69
C VAL A 227 23.16 -22.89 29.54
N ARG A 228 22.75 -22.50 28.33
CA ARG A 228 22.78 -23.36 27.14
C ARG A 228 24.13 -23.33 26.42
N TRP A 229 24.72 -22.15 26.30
CA TRP A 229 25.96 -21.93 25.53
C TRP A 229 27.20 -21.79 26.41
N GLY A 230 27.04 -21.64 27.73
CA GLY A 230 28.11 -21.40 28.68
C GLY A 230 28.43 -19.92 28.87
N GLN A 231 28.86 -19.57 30.09
CA GLN A 231 29.25 -18.20 30.44
C GLN A 231 30.54 -17.80 29.73
N GLY A 232 30.57 -16.59 29.15
CA GLY A 232 31.73 -16.03 28.46
C GLY A 232 31.88 -16.46 27.00
N ASN A 233 31.04 -17.36 26.50
CA ASN A 233 30.99 -17.72 25.08
C ASN A 233 30.17 -16.71 24.27
N GLN A 234 30.38 -16.70 22.95
CA GLN A 234 29.53 -15.92 22.05
C GLN A 234 28.10 -16.48 22.08
N LEU A 235 27.15 -15.64 22.50
CA LEU A 235 25.75 -16.02 22.60
C LEU A 235 25.00 -15.51 21.36
N PRO A 236 24.28 -16.37 20.62
CA PRO A 236 23.38 -15.94 19.54
C PRO A 236 22.09 -15.33 20.12
N PHE A 237 22.23 -14.33 20.98
CA PHE A 237 21.13 -13.68 21.69
C PHE A 237 20.41 -12.69 20.78
N GLY A 238 19.11 -12.92 20.55
CA GLY A 238 18.28 -12.09 19.69
C GLY A 238 17.66 -10.86 20.37
N GLY A 239 18.12 -10.47 21.55
CA GLY A 239 17.57 -9.36 22.34
C GLY A 239 18.63 -8.29 22.67
N PHE A 240 18.20 -7.23 23.34
CA PHE A 240 19.05 -6.10 23.74
C PHE A 240 19.12 -6.01 25.27
N PRO A 241 20.05 -6.73 25.93
CA PRO A 241 20.09 -6.81 27.40
C PRO A 241 20.47 -5.48 28.07
N ALA A 242 20.97 -4.50 27.30
CA ALA A 242 21.31 -3.18 27.81
C ALA A 242 20.15 -2.16 27.76
N VAL A 243 19.03 -2.46 27.08
CA VAL A 243 17.95 -1.48 26.86
C VAL A 243 17.28 -0.97 28.15
N SER A 244 17.33 -1.73 29.26
CA SER A 244 16.76 -1.34 30.56
C SER A 244 17.81 -0.84 31.55
N LEU A 245 19.07 -0.63 31.14
CA LEU A 245 20.11 -0.09 32.03
C LEU A 245 19.89 1.40 32.35
N ILE A 246 19.08 2.11 31.54
CA ILE A 246 18.64 3.47 31.83
C ILE A 246 17.27 3.41 32.51
N ALA A 247 17.22 2.92 33.75
CA ALA A 247 16.11 3.23 34.63
C ALA A 247 16.33 4.68 35.13
N ARG A 248 15.59 5.65 34.57
CA ARG A 248 15.45 6.94 35.24
C ARG A 248 14.73 6.68 36.57
N SER A 249 15.45 6.85 37.67
CA SER A 249 14.88 7.04 39.01
C SER A 249 13.96 8.25 39.04
#